data_AF-A0A7W9BLP5-F1
#
_entry.id   AF-A0A7W9BLP5-F1
#
_cell.length_a   1.000
_cell.length_b   1.000
_cell.length_c   1.000
_cell.angle_alpha   90.00
_cell.angle_beta   90.00
_cell.angle_gamma   90.00
#
_symmetry.space_group_name_H-M   'P 1'
#
loop_
_entity.id
_entity.type
_entity.pdbx_description
1 polymer ?
#
loop_
_entity_poly.entity_id
_entity_poly.type
_entity_poly.pdbx_seq_one_letter_code
_entity_poly.pdbx_strand_id
1 'polypeptide(L)'
;MKMIIGAELPDGYAPGHNDLAATSASLMAHALLPLFTENMPEDAAKANVEGIVTELAYLFDDGAIEMGGKTYRPRLAFVDEAGNTLPGVAELTTMHDLASEPFNLAPEAKITFEEPDFDE
;
A
#
# COMPACT_ATOMS: atom_id res chain seq x y z
N MET A 1 -6.91 0.45 -15.19
CA MET A 1 -6.62 1.88 -15.01
C MET A 1 -5.77 1.96 -13.75
N LYS A 2 -4.53 2.47 -13.81
CA LYS A 2 -3.68 2.54 -12.61
C LYS A 2 -4.07 3.83 -11.88
N MET A 3 -4.74 3.71 -10.73
CA MET A 3 -5.14 4.86 -9.94
C MET A 3 -3.90 5.65 -9.50
N ILE A 4 -3.91 6.96 -9.72
CA ILE A 4 -2.90 7.87 -9.20
C ILE A 4 -3.47 8.44 -7.90
N ILE A 5 -2.77 8.20 -6.79
CA ILE A 5 -3.19 8.59 -5.45
C ILE A 5 -3.28 10.12 -5.39
N GLY A 6 -4.42 10.66 -4.94
CA GLY A 6 -4.61 12.11 -4.72
C GLY A 6 -5.26 12.89 -5.87
N ALA A 7 -5.56 12.26 -7.01
CA ALA A 7 -6.35 12.90 -8.06
C ALA A 7 -7.84 13.00 -7.66
N GLU A 8 -8.54 14.05 -8.14
CA GLU A 8 -10.00 14.06 -8.09
C GLU A 8 -10.54 12.79 -8.73
N LEU A 9 -11.41 12.12 -8.00
CA LEU A 9 -12.10 10.96 -8.53
C LEU A 9 -13.04 11.43 -9.64
N PRO A 10 -13.13 10.71 -10.76
CA PRO A 10 -14.13 11.00 -11.78
C PRO A 10 -15.54 11.05 -11.16
N ASP A 11 -16.41 11.92 -11.69
CA ASP A 11 -17.78 12.02 -11.21
C ASP A 11 -18.47 10.65 -11.15
N GLY A 12 -18.98 10.29 -9.96
CA GLY A 12 -19.67 9.02 -9.70
C GLY A 12 -18.76 7.80 -9.55
N TYR A 13 -17.43 7.97 -9.59
CA TYR A 13 -16.49 6.89 -9.32
C TYR A 13 -16.28 6.71 -7.80
N ALA A 14 -16.45 5.48 -7.33
CA ALA A 14 -16.14 5.09 -5.96
C ALA A 14 -14.96 4.10 -5.99
N PRO A 15 -13.85 4.39 -5.28
CA PRO A 15 -12.69 3.52 -5.28
C PRO A 15 -13.04 2.20 -4.60
N GLY A 16 -12.65 1.10 -5.23
CA GLY A 16 -12.74 -0.23 -4.67
C GLY A 16 -11.52 -0.57 -3.83
N HIS A 17 -11.59 -1.70 -3.13
CA HIS A 17 -10.47 -2.19 -2.33
C HIS A 17 -9.19 -2.41 -3.15
N ASN A 18 -9.32 -2.92 -4.38
CA ASN A 18 -8.19 -3.17 -5.28
C ASN A 18 -7.46 -1.88 -5.67
N ASP A 19 -8.18 -0.78 -5.77
CA ASP A 19 -7.61 0.50 -6.17
C ASP A 19 -6.67 1.07 -5.09
N LEU A 20 -6.97 0.82 -3.81
CA LEU A 20 -6.14 1.23 -2.66
C LEU A 20 -5.08 0.19 -2.27
N ALA A 21 -5.34 -1.08 -2.57
CA ALA A 21 -4.40 -2.15 -2.23
C ALA A 21 -3.07 -1.97 -2.97
N ALA A 22 -3.11 -1.57 -4.25
CA ALA A 22 -1.91 -1.29 -5.05
C ALA A 22 -0.99 -0.21 -4.47
N THR A 23 -1.51 0.63 -3.57
CA THR A 23 -0.80 1.78 -3.01
C THR A 23 -0.32 1.53 -1.58
N SER A 24 -0.73 0.40 -0.99
CA SER A 24 -0.47 0.06 0.41
C SER A 24 1.01 -0.19 0.67
N ALA A 25 1.65 -0.97 -0.20
CA ALA A 25 3.07 -1.30 -0.07
C ALA A 25 3.94 -0.04 -0.18
N SER A 26 3.60 0.87 -1.09
CA SER A 26 4.27 2.16 -1.23
C SER A 26 4.09 3.06 -0.01
N LEU A 27 2.89 3.13 0.57
CA LEU A 27 2.67 3.89 1.81
C LEU A 27 3.52 3.35 2.96
N MET A 28 3.56 2.02 3.13
CA MET A 28 4.40 1.39 4.14
C MET A 28 5.88 1.67 3.90
N ALA A 29 6.35 1.55 2.66
CA ALA A 29 7.74 1.79 2.32
C ALA A 29 8.17 3.24 2.58
N HIS A 30 7.36 4.22 2.18
CA HIS A 30 7.64 5.64 2.43
C HIS A 30 7.57 6.01 3.91
N ALA A 31 6.71 5.35 4.69
CA ALA A 31 6.66 5.55 6.14
C ALA A 31 7.88 4.97 6.86
N LEU A 32 8.41 3.85 6.37
CA LEU A 32 9.57 3.18 6.96
C LEU A 32 10.90 3.82 6.54
N LEU A 33 11.00 4.34 5.32
CA LEU A 33 12.25 4.86 4.74
C LEU A 33 13.01 5.85 5.66
N PRO A 34 12.37 6.87 6.26
CA PRO A 34 13.04 7.81 7.16
C PRO A 34 13.80 7.13 8.32
N LEU A 35 13.23 6.07 8.88
CA LEU A 35 13.81 5.33 10.02
C LEU A 35 15.15 4.66 9.66
N PHE A 36 15.33 4.32 8.39
CA PHE A 36 16.56 3.68 7.89
C PHE A 36 17.55 4.72 7.37
N THR A 37 17.09 5.75 6.66
CA THR A 37 17.96 6.79 6.07
C THR A 37 18.71 7.62 7.11
N GLU A 38 18.28 7.63 8.36
CA GLU A 38 19.03 8.25 9.47
C GLU A 38 20.38 7.56 9.75
N ASN A 39 20.50 6.27 9.42
CA ASN A 39 21.62 5.43 9.85
C ASN A 39 22.37 4.78 8.68
N MET A 40 21.90 4.91 7.45
CA MET A 40 22.52 4.32 6.26
C MET A 40 22.24 5.12 4.99
N PRO A 41 23.04 4.94 3.92
CA PRO A 41 22.79 5.56 2.62
C PRO A 41 21.41 5.20 2.05
N GLU A 42 20.80 6.11 1.30
CA GLU A 42 19.42 5.98 0.80
C GLU A 42 19.17 4.69 0.01
N ASP A 43 20.09 4.29 -0.86
CA ASP A 43 19.95 3.05 -1.64
C ASP A 43 19.92 1.79 -0.74
N ALA A 44 20.73 1.78 0.32
CA ALA A 44 20.72 0.70 1.31
C ALA A 44 19.46 0.72 2.18
N ALA A 45 18.96 1.91 2.51
CA ALA A 45 17.72 2.08 3.24
C ALA A 45 16.52 1.58 2.42
N LYS A 46 16.44 1.94 1.13
CA LYS A 46 15.41 1.46 0.20
C LYS A 46 15.41 -0.07 0.09
N ALA A 47 16.58 -0.68 -0.13
CA ALA A 47 16.69 -2.13 -0.22
C ALA A 47 16.20 -2.84 1.07
N ASN A 48 16.55 -2.31 2.24
CA ASN A 48 16.09 -2.87 3.52
C ASN A 48 14.57 -2.74 3.70
N VAL A 49 14.02 -1.58 3.38
CA VAL A 49 12.57 -1.34 3.48
C VAL A 49 11.79 -2.21 2.50
N GLU A 50 12.27 -2.37 1.28
CA GLU A 50 11.67 -3.26 0.28
C GLU A 50 11.63 -4.70 0.78
N GLY A 51 12.72 -5.16 1.40
CA GLY A 51 12.75 -6.47 2.07
C GLY A 51 11.69 -6.59 3.17
N ILE A 52 11.56 -5.58 4.04
CA ILE A 52 10.55 -5.58 5.11
C ILE A 52 9.12 -5.64 4.56
N VAL A 53 8.81 -4.83 3.55
CA VAL A 53 7.47 -4.78 2.94
C VAL A 53 7.15 -6.09 2.24
N THR A 54 8.15 -6.72 1.60
CA THR A 54 8.03 -8.04 0.98
C THR A 54 7.70 -9.13 2.01
N GLU A 55 8.44 -9.18 3.13
CA GLU A 55 8.17 -10.14 4.22
C GLU A 55 6.80 -9.91 4.86
N LEU A 56 6.38 -8.65 5.01
CA LEU A 56 5.05 -8.31 5.51
C LEU A 56 3.96 -8.84 4.56
N ALA A 57 4.16 -8.71 3.24
CA ALA A 57 3.25 -9.25 2.25
C ALA A 57 3.15 -10.78 2.33
N TYR A 58 4.27 -11.49 2.51
CA TYR A 58 4.24 -12.94 2.74
C TYR A 58 3.46 -13.32 4.00
N LEU A 59 3.58 -12.56 5.09
CA LEU A 59 2.76 -12.79 6.28
C LEU A 59 1.26 -12.68 5.98
N PHE A 60 0.84 -11.73 5.15
CA PHE A 60 -0.57 -11.58 4.77
C PHE A 60 -1.07 -12.68 3.84
N ASP A 61 -0.19 -13.28 3.05
CA ASP A 61 -0.55 -14.29 2.06
C ASP A 61 -0.56 -15.71 2.65
N ASP A 62 0.50 -16.04 3.40
CA ASP A 62 0.71 -17.38 3.94
C ASP A 62 0.40 -17.49 5.44
N GLY A 63 0.27 -16.36 6.13
CA GLY A 63 -0.08 -16.33 7.55
C GLY A 63 -1.41 -17.02 7.83
N ALA A 64 -1.41 -17.88 8.85
CA ALA A 64 -2.59 -18.58 9.31
C ALA A 64 -2.61 -18.64 10.83
N ILE A 65 -3.77 -18.33 11.40
CA ILE A 65 -4.05 -18.46 12.83
C ILE A 65 -5.06 -19.59 12.97
N GLU A 66 -4.68 -20.66 13.67
CA GLU A 66 -5.59 -21.75 14.01
C GLU A 66 -6.17 -21.53 15.41
N MET A 67 -7.49 -21.40 15.50
CA MET A 67 -8.18 -21.17 16.76
C MET A 67 -9.56 -21.81 16.76
N GLY A 68 -9.83 -22.68 17.73
CA GLY A 68 -11.12 -23.36 17.88
C GLY A 68 -11.49 -24.27 16.71
N GLY A 69 -10.51 -24.92 16.08
CA GLY A 69 -10.71 -25.79 14.91
C GLY A 69 -11.00 -25.04 13.60
N LYS A 70 -10.77 -23.72 13.58
CA LYS A 70 -10.92 -22.87 12.40
C LYS A 70 -9.60 -22.21 12.05
N THR A 71 -9.40 -21.94 10.77
CA THR A 71 -8.24 -21.22 10.24
C THR A 71 -8.65 -19.80 9.85
N TYR A 72 -7.91 -18.81 10.32
CA TYR A 72 -8.08 -17.40 10.01
C TYR A 72 -6.83 -16.90 9.30
N ARG A 73 -6.99 -16.21 8.17
CA ARG A 73 -5.88 -15.62 7.41
C ARG A 73 -5.97 -14.10 7.53
N PRO A 74 -4.87 -13.42 7.90
CA PRO A 74 -4.88 -11.96 7.98
C PRO A 74 -5.07 -11.38 6.58
N ARG A 75 -5.83 -10.28 6.49
CA ARG A 75 -6.02 -9.51 5.26
C ARG A 75 -5.99 -8.02 5.58
N LEU A 76 -5.47 -7.23 4.65
CA LEU A 76 -5.61 -5.78 4.71
C LEU A 76 -7.06 -5.43 4.33
N ALA A 77 -7.71 -4.58 5.12
CA ALA A 77 -9.06 -4.09 4.86
C ALA A 77 -9.04 -2.57 4.85
N PHE A 78 -9.41 -1.96 3.73
CA PHE A 78 -9.69 -0.54 3.63
C PHE A 78 -11.11 -0.25 4.08
N VAL A 79 -11.27 0.84 4.81
CA VAL A 79 -12.57 1.31 5.31
C VAL A 79 -12.86 2.72 4.84
N ASP A 80 -14.15 3.03 4.68
CA ASP A 80 -14.63 4.40 4.45
C ASP A 80 -14.58 5.25 5.73
N GLU A 81 -14.97 6.52 5.63
CA GLU A 81 -15.00 7.46 6.78
C GLU A 81 -15.93 7.00 7.91
N ALA A 82 -16.93 6.17 7.61
CA ALA A 82 -17.85 5.60 8.58
C ALA A 82 -17.35 4.27 9.18
N GLY A 83 -16.20 3.78 8.73
CA GLY A 83 -15.59 2.52 9.17
C GLY A 83 -16.10 1.28 8.45
N ASN A 84 -16.87 1.42 7.36
CA ASN A 84 -17.33 0.27 6.58
C ASN A 84 -16.24 -0.21 5.65
N THR A 85 -16.06 -1.53 5.53
CA THR A 85 -15.11 -2.12 4.59
C THR A 85 -15.49 -1.80 3.15
N LEU A 86 -14.53 -1.36 2.35
CA LEU A 86 -14.74 -1.11 0.93
C LEU A 86 -15.07 -2.40 0.16
N PRO A 87 -15.89 -2.33 -0.91
CA PRO A 87 -16.19 -3.47 -1.76
C PRO A 87 -14.92 -4.09 -2.37
N GLY A 88 -14.93 -5.42 -2.51
CA GLY A 88 -13.82 -6.18 -3.12
C GLY A 88 -12.74 -6.68 -2.15
N VAL A 89 -12.84 -6.40 -0.85
CA VAL A 89 -11.87 -6.89 0.17
C VAL A 89 -11.70 -8.42 0.15
N ALA A 90 -12.77 -9.17 -0.15
CA ALA A 90 -12.75 -10.63 -0.18
C ALA A 90 -12.09 -11.20 -1.46
N GLU A 91 -11.94 -10.40 -2.51
CA GLU A 91 -11.40 -10.80 -3.81
C GLU A 91 -9.87 -10.70 -3.87
N LEU A 92 -9.28 -10.04 -2.87
CA LEU A 92 -7.85 -9.83 -2.80
C LEU A 92 -7.14 -11.10 -2.32
N THR A 93 -6.37 -11.68 -3.23
CA THR A 93 -5.79 -13.01 -3.05
C THR A 93 -4.36 -12.96 -2.51
N THR A 94 -3.57 -11.97 -2.94
CA THR A 94 -2.13 -11.85 -2.66
C THR A 94 -1.70 -10.40 -2.48
N MET A 95 -1.15 -10.06 -1.31
CA MET A 95 -0.48 -8.78 -1.06
C MET A 95 0.88 -8.71 -1.76
N HIS A 96 1.51 -9.85 -2.05
CA HIS A 96 2.81 -9.90 -2.71
C HIS A 96 2.79 -9.25 -4.11
N ASP A 97 1.71 -9.44 -4.87
CA ASP A 97 1.56 -8.83 -6.19
C ASP A 97 1.52 -7.29 -6.14
N LEU A 98 1.14 -6.73 -4.99
CA LEU A 98 1.03 -5.29 -4.75
C LEU A 98 2.32 -4.68 -4.17
N ALA A 99 3.26 -5.52 -3.75
CA ALA A 99 4.53 -5.11 -3.13
C ALA A 99 5.73 -5.14 -4.09
N SER A 100 5.54 -5.51 -5.36
CA SER A 100 6.64 -5.80 -6.29
C SER A 100 7.55 -4.61 -6.64
N GLU A 101 7.13 -3.36 -6.41
CA GLU A 101 7.94 -2.16 -6.69
C GLU A 101 7.50 -0.97 -5.80
N PRO A 102 7.74 -0.99 -4.47
CA PRO A 102 7.09 -0.07 -3.55
C PRO A 102 7.54 1.39 -3.72
N PHE A 103 8.73 1.62 -4.28
CA PHE A 103 9.27 2.96 -4.56
C PHE A 103 8.99 3.48 -5.98
N ASN A 104 8.29 2.72 -6.83
CA ASN A 104 7.88 3.22 -8.16
C ASN A 104 6.76 4.28 -8.10
N LEU A 105 6.26 4.58 -6.90
CA LEU A 105 5.45 5.75 -6.61
C LEU A 105 6.35 6.77 -5.92
N ALA A 106 6.57 7.92 -6.58
CA ALA A 106 7.46 8.96 -6.08
C ALA A 106 6.99 9.48 -4.70
N PRO A 107 7.91 9.79 -3.75
CA PRO A 107 7.53 10.34 -2.46
C PRO A 107 6.87 11.71 -2.58
N GLU A 108 7.11 12.48 -3.66
CA GLU A 108 6.39 13.73 -3.95
C GLU A 108 4.95 13.51 -4.42
N ALA A 109 4.56 12.27 -4.75
CA ALA A 109 3.15 11.85 -4.75
C ALA A 109 2.59 11.78 -3.31
N LYS A 110 3.14 12.62 -2.41
CA LYS A 110 2.50 12.99 -1.15
C LYS A 110 1.07 13.34 -1.49
N ILE A 111 0.22 12.78 -0.68
CA ILE A 111 -1.02 13.36 -0.21
C ILE A 111 -0.79 14.87 0.02
N THR A 112 -0.90 15.70 -1.02
CA THR A 112 -0.86 17.16 -0.95
C THR A 112 -1.56 17.75 -2.17
N PHE A 113 -2.44 18.71 -1.88
CA PHE A 113 -3.22 19.50 -2.82
C PHE A 113 -2.31 20.59 -3.42
N GLU A 114 -2.02 20.52 -4.71
CA GLU A 114 -1.83 21.64 -5.64
C GLU A 114 -1.42 21.12 -7.01
N GLU A 115 -1.81 21.84 -8.07
CA GLU A 115 -1.44 21.50 -9.44
C GLU A 115 0.09 21.59 -9.61
N PRO A 116 0.74 20.59 -10.23
CA PRO A 116 2.16 20.68 -10.51
C PRO A 116 2.41 21.77 -11.56
N ASP A 117 3.07 22.85 -11.12
CA ASP A 117 3.61 23.89 -11.99
C ASP A 117 4.89 23.34 -12.64
N PHE A 118 4.84 23.05 -13.94
CA PHE A 118 6.01 22.66 -14.71
C PHE A 118 6.50 23.90 -15.45
N ASP A 119 7.55 24.55 -14.93
CA ASP A 119 8.34 25.49 -15.73
C ASP A 119 9.00 24.73 -16.90
N GLU A 120 8.84 25.24 -18.12
CA GLU A 120 9.38 24.71 -19.39
C GLU A 120 10.91 24.57 -19.43
#